data_AF-A0AAU7PRU0-F1
#
_entry.id   AF-A0AAU7PRU0-F1
#
_cell.length_a   1.000
_cell.length_b   1.000
_cell.length_c   1.000
_cell.angle_alpha   90.00
_cell.angle_beta   90.00
_cell.angle_gamma   90.00
#
_symmetry.space_group_name_H-M   'P 1'
#
loop_
_entity.id
_entity.type
_entity.pdbx_description
1 polymer ?
#
loop_
_entity_poly.entity_id
_entity_poly.type
_entity_poly.pdbx_seq_one_letter_code
_entity_poly.pdbx_strand_id
1 'polypeptide(L)' 'MCKKIKRDDISDVMINQTCRSGTSISANIAEANETAHWLLLLRRTDFIKQGDYEKLNNQCQALIKMLYCSIRTVSYNLK' A
#
# COMPACT_ATOMS: atom_id res chain seq x y z
N MET A 1 2.31 16.85 9.43
CA MET A 1 2.62 15.86 10.49
C MET A 1 3.39 16.42 11.69
N CYS A 2 4.27 17.43 11.58
CA CYS A 2 5.21 17.76 12.67
C CYS A 2 5.10 19.20 13.24
N LYS A 3 3.91 19.65 13.69
CA LYS A 3 3.80 20.98 14.34
C LYS A 3 4.01 20.98 15.87
N LYS A 4 4.17 19.81 16.51
CA LYS A 4 4.16 19.68 18.00
C LYS A 4 5.38 18.99 18.63
N ILE A 5 6.35 18.50 17.85
CA ILE A 5 7.52 17.77 18.38
C ILE A 5 8.70 18.75 18.46
N LYS A 6 9.31 18.91 19.65
CA LYS A 6 10.58 19.65 19.79
C LYS A 6 11.62 18.91 18.96
N ARG A 7 12.33 19.61 18.07
CA ARG A 7 13.37 19.01 17.24
C ARG A 7 14.62 18.78 18.06
N ASP A 8 14.94 17.51 18.28
CA ASP A 8 16.20 16.96 18.74
C ASP A 8 16.64 15.81 17.81
N ASP A 9 17.91 15.39 17.88
CA ASP A 9 18.49 14.39 16.98
C ASP A 9 17.69 13.07 16.92
N ILE A 10 17.10 12.64 18.05
CA ILE A 10 16.30 11.40 18.10
C ILE A 10 14.96 11.62 17.38
N SER A 11 14.32 12.76 17.62
CA SER A 11 13.06 13.11 16.96
C SER A 11 13.21 13.19 15.43
N ASP A 12 14.34 13.70 14.93
CA ASP A 12 14.59 13.84 13.50
C ASP A 12 14.81 12.48 12.84
N VAL A 13 15.49 11.54 13.52
CA VAL A 13 15.60 10.15 13.05
C VAL A 13 14.21 9.52 12.95
N MET A 14 13.38 9.65 13.98
CA MET A 14 12.03 9.06 14.00
C MET A 14 11.10 9.66 12.94
N ILE A 15 11.19 10.97 12.70
CA ILE A 15 10.46 11.67 11.62
C ILE A 15 10.89 11.11 10.27
N ASN A 16 12.19 10.99 10.02
CA ASN A 16 12.72 10.46 8.76
C ASN A 16 12.28 9.02 8.50
N GLN A 17 12.32 8.14 9.52
CA GLN A 17 11.86 6.76 9.38
C GLN A 17 10.35 6.69 9.09
N THR A 18 9.56 7.52 9.75
CA THR A 18 8.11 7.57 9.54
C THR A 18 7.75 8.08 8.14
N CYS A 19 8.44 9.11 7.65
CA CYS A 19 8.23 9.60 6.28
C CYS A 19 8.62 8.54 5.23
N ARG A 20 9.74 7.84 5.43
CA ARG A 20 10.20 6.77 4.53
C ARG A 20 9.22 5.59 4.48
N SER A 21 8.70 5.16 5.62
CA SER A 21 7.72 4.07 5.65
C SER A 21 6.41 4.47 4.97
N GLY A 22 5.95 5.72 5.14
CA GLY A 22 4.76 6.24 4.46
C GLY A 22 4.86 6.26 2.93
N THR A 23 6.00 6.68 2.38
CA THR A 23 6.23 6.65 0.92
C THR A 23 6.31 5.22 0.39
N SER A 24 6.96 4.31 1.13
CA SER A 24 7.02 2.89 0.77
C SER A 24 5.65 2.22 0.73
N ILE A 25 4.79 2.46 1.74
CA ILE A 25 3.41 1.93 1.74
C ILE A 25 2.63 2.42 0.52
N SER A 26 2.78 3.70 0.17
CA SER A 26 2.08 4.30 -0.97
C SER A 26 2.55 3.73 -2.31
N ALA A 27 3.86 3.49 -2.46
CA ALA A 27 4.43 2.82 -3.64
C ALA A 27 3.90 1.38 -3.78
N ASN A 28 3.90 0.61 -2.70
CA ASN A 28 3.39 -0.77 -2.69
C ASN A 28 1.90 -0.85 -3.11
N ILE A 29 1.08 0.15 -2.74
CA ILE A 29 -0.32 0.23 -3.19
C ILE A 29 -0.40 0.45 -4.71
N ALA A 30 0.42 1.35 -5.25
CA ALA A 30 0.44 1.61 -6.69
C ALA A 30 0.86 0.35 -7.47
N GLU A 31 1.94 -0.32 -7.04
CA GLU A 31 2.44 -1.56 -7.65
C GLU A 31 1.42 -2.70 -7.60
N ALA A 32 0.69 -2.84 -6.49
CA ALA A 32 -0.37 -3.84 -6.37
C ALA A 32 -1.57 -3.57 -7.29
N ASN A 33 -1.94 -2.29 -7.50
CA ASN A 33 -2.99 -1.92 -8.46
C ASN A 33 -2.57 -2.22 -9.90
N GLU A 34 -1.33 -1.91 -10.27
CA GLU A 34 -0.78 -2.28 -11.59
C GLU A 34 -0.75 -3.80 -11.78
N THR A 35 -0.37 -4.56 -10.75
CA THR A 35 -0.41 -6.03 -10.79
C THR A 35 -1.83 -6.56 -11.04
N ALA A 36 -2.84 -5.99 -10.39
CA ALA A 36 -4.24 -6.34 -10.65
C ALA A 36 -4.66 -6.03 -12.10
N HIS A 37 -4.17 -4.93 -12.67
CA HIS A 37 -4.40 -4.60 -14.07
C HIS A 37 -3.76 -5.62 -15.02
N TRP A 38 -2.51 -6.02 -14.77
CA TRP A 38 -1.83 -7.07 -15.55
C TRP A 38 -2.56 -8.41 -15.47
N LEU A 39 -3.05 -8.79 -14.28
CA LEU A 39 -3.87 -10.00 -14.12
C LEU A 39 -5.15 -9.95 -14.96
N LEU A 40 -5.83 -8.79 -15.00
CA LEU A 40 -7.00 -8.60 -15.84
C LEU A 40 -6.65 -8.73 -17.34
N LEU A 41 -5.53 -8.16 -17.77
CA LEU A 41 -5.09 -8.27 -19.16
C LEU A 41 -4.77 -9.71 -19.54
N LEU A 42 -3.98 -10.42 -18.73
CA LEU A 42 -3.66 -11.84 -18.92
C LEU A 42 -4.90 -12.71 -18.98
N ARG A 43 -5.92 -12.38 -18.16
CA ARG A 43 -7.20 -13.07 -18.21
C ARG A 43 -7.94 -12.80 -19.52
N ARG A 44 -7.95 -11.55 -19.99
CA ARG A 44 -8.63 -11.15 -21.24
C ARG A 44 -7.99 -11.75 -22.49
N THR A 45 -6.68 -12.00 -22.45
CA THR A 45 -5.93 -12.65 -23.53
C THR A 45 -5.92 -14.18 -23.40
N ASP A 46 -6.73 -14.74 -22.50
CA ASP A 46 -6.86 -16.18 -22.22
C ASP A 46 -5.52 -16.90 -21.89
N PHE A 47 -4.50 -16.16 -21.41
CA PHE A 47 -3.24 -16.74 -20.93
C PHE A 47 -3.39 -17.43 -19.57
N ILE A 48 -4.40 -17.03 -18.76
CA ILE A 48 -4.71 -17.63 -17.46
C ILE A 48 -6.18 -18.03 -17.40
N LYS A 49 -6.46 -19.15 -16.71
CA LYS A 49 -7.83 -19.64 -16.51
C LYS A 49 -8.58 -18.73 -15.54
N GLN A 50 -9.92 -18.68 -15.68
CA GLN A 50 -10.79 -17.88 -14.81
C GLN A 50 -10.56 -18.16 -13.32
N GLY A 51 -10.47 -19.44 -12.92
CA GLY A 51 -10.27 -19.80 -11.51
C GLY A 51 -8.93 -19.31 -10.94
N ASP A 52 -7.87 -19.37 -11.74
CA ASP A 52 -6.53 -18.89 -11.33
C ASP A 52 -6.51 -17.36 -11.22
N TYR A 53 -7.14 -16.67 -12.19
CA TYR A 53 -7.33 -15.22 -12.14
C TYR A 53 -8.09 -14.79 -10.88
N GLU A 54 -9.23 -15.42 -10.58
CA GLU A 54 -10.04 -15.09 -9.40
C GLU A 54 -9.25 -15.25 -8.10
N LYS A 55 -8.53 -16.36 -7.96
CA LYS A 55 -7.69 -16.63 -6.79
C LYS A 55 -6.61 -15.55 -6.61
N LEU A 56 -5.84 -15.26 -7.66
CA LEU A 56 -4.75 -14.29 -7.62
C LEU A 56 -5.27 -12.86 -7.43
N ASN A 57 -6.32 -12.47 -8.15
CA ASN A 57 -6.92 -11.15 -8.02
C ASN A 57 -7.53 -10.96 -6.61
N ASN A 58 -8.19 -11.96 -6.04
CA ASN A 58 -8.72 -11.88 -4.68
C ASN A 58 -7.60 -11.66 -3.64
N GLN A 59 -6.47 -12.34 -3.78
CA GLN A 59 -5.29 -12.12 -2.93
C GLN A 59 -4.72 -10.70 -3.11
N CYS A 60 -4.60 -10.25 -4.37
CA CYS A 60 -4.12 -8.90 -4.68
C CYS A 60 -5.02 -7.81 -4.07
N GLN A 61 -6.35 -7.97 -4.20
CA GLN A 61 -7.33 -7.06 -3.61
C GLN A 61 -7.30 -7.06 -2.08
N ALA A 62 -7.06 -8.22 -1.45
CA ALA A 62 -6.88 -8.30 -0.01
C ALA A 62 -5.64 -7.53 0.46
N LEU A 63 -4.51 -7.65 -0.25
CA LEU A 63 -3.28 -6.90 0.04
C LEU A 63 -3.50 -5.39 -0.08
N ILE A 64 -4.12 -4.94 -1.18
CA ILE A 64 -4.46 -3.53 -1.40
C ILE A 64 -5.31 -3.00 -0.25
N LYS A 65 -6.36 -3.73 0.15
CA LYS A 65 -7.22 -3.34 1.28
C LYS A 65 -6.46 -3.22 2.59
N MET A 66 -5.56 -4.17 2.90
CA MET A 66 -4.74 -4.11 4.11
C MET A 66 -3.83 -2.88 4.12
N LEU A 67 -3.17 -2.57 2.99
CA LEU A 67 -2.31 -1.39 2.88
C LEU A 67 -3.12 -0.08 3.04
N TYR A 68 -4.31 0.01 2.44
CA TYR A 68 -5.21 1.16 2.67
C TYR A 68 -5.64 1.27 4.13
N CYS A 69 -5.94 0.14 4.79
CA CYS A 69 -6.25 0.13 6.22
C CYS A 69 -5.08 0.67 7.05
N SER A 70 -3.84 0.29 6.76
CA SER A 70 -2.66 0.84 7.45
C SER A 70 -2.57 2.37 7.33
N ILE A 71 -2.79 2.92 6.14
CA ILE A 71 -2.82 4.39 5.93
C ILE A 71 -3.98 5.02 6.70
N ARG A 72 -5.17 4.42 6.65
CA ARG A 72 -6.36 4.93 7.36
C ARG A 72 -6.16 4.94 8.87
N THR A 73 -5.52 3.91 9.43
CA THR A 73 -5.20 3.87 10.86
C THR A 73 -4.31 5.03 11.25
N VAL A 74 -3.25 5.31 10.49
CA VAL A 74 -2.40 6.48 10.74
C VAL A 74 -3.20 7.78 10.62
N SER A 75 -4.03 7.92 9.58
CA SER A 75 -4.87 9.11 9.37
C SER A 75 -5.87 9.35 10.51
N TYR A 76 -6.50 8.29 11.03
CA TYR A 76 -7.43 8.38 12.15
C TYR A 76 -6.73 8.81 13.45
N ASN A 77 -5.57 8.23 13.75
CA ASN A 77 -4.78 8.58 14.94
C ASN A 77 -4.15 10.00 14.89
N LEU A 78 -4.22 10.67 13.73
CA LEU A 78 -3.74 12.05 13.55
C LEU A 78 -4.85 13.10 13.64
N LYS A 79 -6.12 12.69 13.67
CA LYS A 79 -7.26 13.58 13.95
C LYS A 79 -7.42 13.76 15.45
#